data_AF-A0A8J4Y6I8-F1
#
_entry.id   AF-A0A8J4Y6I8-F1
#
_cell.length_a   1.000
_cell.length_b   1.000
_cell.length_c   1.000
_cell.angle_alpha   90.00
_cell.angle_beta   90.00
_cell.angle_gamma   90.00
#
_symmetry.space_group_name_H-M   'P 1'
#
loop_
_entity.id
_entity.type
_entity.pdbx_description
1 polymer ?
#
loop_
_entity_poly.entity_id
_entity_poly.type
_entity_poly.pdbx_seq_one_letter_code
_entity_poly.pdbx_strand_id
1 'polypeptide(L)'
;MSEHQRALWTLSVPVSSSYSDAMQGFTRQSFVTSEQHKEARPSRTRRDREDLEKIADKLETFSPFSDEMSLRNIITGVNANKDVNVHNLFTIGREMVATMEGQSLFSVKYKRSMKAKTLASSVAVDVLRTKIDPLFCSKVSCGVSNC
;
A
#
# COMPACT_ATOMS: atom_id res chain seq x y z
N MET A 1 13.51 -22.58 25.97
CA MET A 1 14.64 -23.00 25.12
C MET A 1 15.73 -23.52 26.04
N SER A 2 16.18 -24.77 25.87
CA SER A 2 17.20 -25.35 26.77
C SER A 2 18.61 -24.91 26.40
N GLU A 3 19.54 -25.00 27.34
CA GLU A 3 20.91 -24.48 27.18
C GLU A 3 21.69 -25.19 26.06
N HIS A 4 21.57 -26.51 25.95
CA HIS A 4 22.21 -27.29 24.89
C HIS A 4 21.72 -26.88 23.48
N GLN A 5 20.42 -26.59 23.34
CA GLN A 5 19.83 -26.09 22.07
C GLN A 5 20.33 -24.68 21.74
N ARG A 6 20.53 -23.83 22.76
CA ARG A 6 21.13 -22.50 22.58
C ARG A 6 22.58 -22.59 22.13
N ALA A 7 23.36 -23.51 22.68
CA ALA A 7 24.76 -23.67 22.33
C ALA A 7 24.94 -24.14 20.88
N LEU A 8 24.19 -25.16 20.44
CA LEU A 8 24.23 -25.63 19.05
C LEU A 8 23.84 -24.53 18.04
N TRP A 9 22.84 -23.70 18.36
CA TRP A 9 22.43 -22.57 17.50
C TRP A 9 23.49 -21.46 17.49
N THR A 10 24.06 -21.14 18.65
CA THR A 10 25.09 -20.09 18.78
C THR A 10 26.39 -20.46 18.05
N LEU A 11 26.74 -21.74 18.00
CA LEU A 11 27.99 -22.22 17.38
C LEU A 11 27.86 -22.52 15.88
N SER A 12 26.65 -22.77 15.37
CA SER A 12 26.41 -23.07 13.95
C SER A 12 26.21 -21.82 13.07
N VAL A 13 25.77 -20.70 13.66
CA VAL A 13 25.52 -19.42 12.96
C VAL A 13 26.79 -18.79 12.35
N PRO A 14 27.96 -18.77 12.99
CA PRO A 14 29.16 -18.16 12.41
C PRO A 14 29.67 -18.90 11.17
N VAL A 15 29.63 -20.23 11.18
CA VAL A 15 30.03 -21.06 10.04
C VAL A 15 29.06 -20.86 8.86
N SER A 16 27.77 -20.73 9.13
CA SER A 16 26.71 -20.53 8.11
C SER A 16 26.65 -19.10 7.54
N SER A 17 27.05 -18.10 8.34
CA SER A 17 27.15 -16.69 7.93
C SER A 17 28.20 -16.51 6.84
N SER A 18 29.37 -17.12 7.01
CA SER A 18 30.49 -16.95 6.07
C SER A 18 30.17 -17.41 4.64
N TYR A 19 29.46 -18.53 4.51
CA TYR A 19 28.99 -19.02 3.21
C TYR A 19 27.86 -18.16 2.62
N SER A 20 26.97 -17.59 3.44
CA SER A 20 25.93 -16.65 2.97
C SER A 20 26.52 -15.31 2.52
N ASP A 21 27.54 -14.82 3.20
CA ASP A 21 28.20 -13.55 2.86
C ASP A 21 29.00 -13.65 1.55
N ALA A 22 29.69 -14.78 1.30
CA ALA A 22 30.36 -15.02 0.03
C ALA A 22 29.36 -15.08 -1.15
N MET A 23 28.17 -15.64 -0.94
CA MET A 23 27.09 -15.74 -1.93
C MET A 23 26.45 -14.37 -2.28
N GLN A 24 26.25 -13.50 -1.27
CA GLN A 24 25.74 -12.13 -1.45
C GLN A 24 26.77 -11.22 -2.15
N GLY A 25 28.06 -11.46 -1.88
CA GLY A 25 29.15 -10.79 -2.57
C GLY A 25 29.25 -11.16 -4.05
N PHE A 26 29.17 -12.46 -4.38
CA PHE A 26 29.27 -12.96 -5.75
C PHE A 26 28.13 -12.51 -6.68
N THR A 27 26.89 -12.41 -6.18
CA THR A 27 25.71 -12.02 -6.98
C THR A 27 25.44 -10.50 -7.00
N ARG A 28 26.17 -9.71 -6.21
CA ARG A 28 25.84 -8.30 -5.89
C ARG A 28 24.39 -8.08 -5.45
N GLN A 29 23.72 -9.13 -5.01
CA GLN A 29 22.39 -9.09 -4.44
C GLN A 29 22.41 -9.90 -3.16
N SER A 30 21.90 -9.28 -2.10
CA SER A 30 21.77 -9.95 -0.82
C SER A 30 20.52 -10.80 -0.82
N PHE A 31 20.67 -12.13 -0.74
CA PHE A 31 19.55 -13.06 -0.66
C PHE A 31 19.49 -13.71 0.72
N VAL A 32 18.88 -13.05 1.68
CA VAL A 32 18.30 -13.75 2.82
C VAL A 32 16.86 -14.08 2.44
N THR A 33 16.63 -15.11 1.63
CA THR A 33 15.28 -15.42 1.13
C THR A 33 14.90 -16.88 1.40
N SER A 34 14.21 -17.10 2.52
CA SER A 34 13.60 -18.37 2.94
C SER A 34 12.29 -18.66 2.17
N GLU A 35 11.70 -19.87 2.26
CA GLU A 35 10.29 -20.11 1.88
C GLU A 35 9.32 -19.27 2.73
N GLN A 36 9.80 -18.79 3.88
CA GLN A 36 9.15 -17.75 4.67
C GLN A 36 9.19 -16.38 3.97
N HIS A 37 10.08 -16.17 3.00
CA HIS A 37 10.37 -14.90 2.33
C HIS A 37 9.99 -14.95 0.84
N LYS A 38 8.75 -15.39 0.54
CA LYS A 38 8.20 -15.41 -0.83
C LYS A 38 8.25 -14.05 -1.54
N GLU A 39 8.38 -12.98 -0.78
CA GLU A 39 8.47 -11.60 -1.26
C GLU A 39 9.81 -11.24 -1.89
N ALA A 40 10.89 -11.92 -1.51
CA ALA A 40 12.21 -11.68 -2.07
C ALA A 40 12.52 -12.59 -3.27
N ARG A 41 11.48 -13.26 -3.80
CA ARG A 41 11.56 -14.04 -5.03
C ARG A 41 11.90 -13.11 -6.20
N PRO A 42 12.82 -13.48 -7.10
CA PRO A 42 13.20 -12.64 -8.24
C PRO A 42 12.02 -12.21 -9.12
N SER A 43 10.98 -13.04 -9.25
CA SER A 43 9.76 -12.69 -10.01
C SER A 43 8.87 -11.66 -9.29
N ARG A 44 8.92 -11.61 -7.95
CA ARG A 44 8.30 -10.55 -7.15
C ARG A 44 9.14 -9.29 -7.23
N THR A 45 10.45 -9.38 -7.00
CA THR A 45 11.38 -8.25 -7.13
C THR A 45 11.31 -7.59 -8.50
N ARG A 46 11.25 -8.37 -9.59
CA ARG A 46 11.13 -7.82 -10.95
C ARG A 46 9.80 -7.12 -11.18
N ARG A 47 8.68 -7.72 -10.75
CA ARG A 47 7.35 -7.11 -10.88
C ARG A 47 7.23 -5.85 -10.03
N ASP A 48 7.72 -5.90 -8.80
CA ASP A 48 7.77 -4.75 -7.89
C ASP A 48 8.60 -3.61 -8.52
N ARG A 49 9.71 -3.93 -9.21
CA ARG A 49 10.51 -2.94 -9.96
C ARG A 49 9.75 -2.36 -11.17
N GLU A 50 9.11 -3.21 -11.98
CA GLU A 50 8.30 -2.76 -13.12
C GLU A 50 7.12 -1.89 -12.68
N ASP A 51 6.50 -2.21 -11.54
CA ASP A 51 5.40 -1.43 -10.99
C ASP A 51 5.89 -0.11 -10.38
N LEU A 52 7.08 -0.09 -9.77
CA LEU A 52 7.75 1.14 -9.35
C LEU A 52 8.01 2.09 -10.53
N GLU A 53 8.55 1.57 -11.63
CA GLU A 53 8.82 2.36 -12.85
C GLU A 53 7.51 2.98 -13.38
N LYS A 54 6.43 2.20 -13.48
CA LYS A 54 5.11 2.72 -13.90
C LYS A 54 4.57 3.80 -12.97
N ILE A 55 4.74 3.66 -11.65
CA ILE A 55 4.28 4.66 -10.69
C ILE A 55 5.13 5.94 -10.80
N ALA A 56 6.45 5.80 -10.96
CA ALA A 56 7.34 6.94 -11.14
C ALA A 56 6.97 7.76 -12.38
N ASP A 57 6.75 7.11 -13.52
CA ASP A 57 6.32 7.77 -14.77
C ASP A 57 5.00 8.56 -14.57
N LYS A 58 4.05 7.99 -13.82
CA LYS A 58 2.77 8.65 -13.53
C LYS A 58 2.91 9.80 -12.55
N LEU A 59 3.74 9.68 -11.53
CA LEU A 59 4.00 10.76 -10.57
C LEU A 59 4.73 11.94 -11.21
N GLU A 60 5.62 11.69 -12.17
CA GLU A 60 6.28 12.76 -12.94
C GLU A 60 5.25 13.57 -13.75
N THR A 61 4.29 12.88 -14.37
CA THR A 61 3.25 13.51 -15.20
C THR A 61 2.16 14.19 -14.35
N PHE A 62 1.75 13.55 -13.26
CA PHE A 62 0.61 13.93 -12.43
C PHE A 62 1.01 14.04 -10.96
N SER A 63 1.93 14.96 -10.68
CA SER A 63 2.46 15.15 -9.33
C SER A 63 1.37 15.62 -8.36
N PRO A 64 1.20 14.94 -7.22
CA PRO A 64 0.27 15.36 -6.17
C PRO A 64 0.71 16.63 -5.44
N PHE A 65 1.93 17.13 -5.70
CA PHE A 65 2.50 18.35 -5.12
C PHE A 65 2.45 19.54 -6.08
N SER A 66 1.70 19.43 -7.17
CA SER A 66 1.43 20.59 -8.03
C SER A 66 0.49 21.57 -7.32
N ASP A 67 0.59 22.86 -7.65
CA ASP A 67 -0.29 23.91 -7.09
C ASP A 67 -1.77 23.79 -7.52
N GLU A 68 -2.11 22.78 -8.32
CA GLU A 68 -3.47 22.52 -8.77
C GLU A 68 -4.35 22.03 -7.61
N MET A 69 -5.31 22.85 -7.18
CA MET A 69 -6.29 22.49 -6.14
C MET A 69 -7.34 21.46 -6.61
N SER A 70 -7.27 20.97 -7.85
CA SER A 70 -8.24 20.01 -8.37
C SER A 70 -7.94 18.59 -7.90
N LEU A 71 -8.94 17.92 -7.35
CA LEU A 71 -8.82 16.51 -6.97
C LEU A 71 -8.72 15.66 -8.24
N ARG A 72 -7.63 14.93 -8.43
CA ARG A 72 -7.37 14.15 -9.65
C ARG A 72 -6.85 12.76 -9.33
N ASN A 73 -7.09 11.82 -10.24
CA ASN A 73 -6.50 10.48 -10.17
C ASN A 73 -5.03 10.52 -10.64
N ILE A 74 -4.11 10.06 -9.79
CA ILE A 74 -2.66 10.07 -10.08
C ILE A 74 -2.29 9.13 -11.25
N ILE A 75 -3.01 8.01 -11.41
CA ILE A 75 -2.70 7.00 -12.42
C ILE A 75 -3.31 7.37 -13.78
N THR A 76 -4.57 7.80 -13.79
CA THR A 76 -5.29 8.11 -15.04
C THR A 76 -5.25 9.58 -15.43
N GLY A 77 -4.85 10.47 -14.53
CA GLY A 77 -4.85 11.93 -14.73
C GLY A 77 -6.24 12.57 -14.74
N VAL A 78 -7.32 11.79 -14.54
CA VAL A 78 -8.70 12.28 -14.64
C VAL A 78 -9.05 13.16 -13.44
N ASN A 79 -9.54 14.37 -13.72
CA ASN A 79 -10.02 15.30 -12.71
C ASN A 79 -11.39 14.88 -12.17
N ALA A 80 -11.59 15.09 -10.87
CA ALA A 80 -12.82 14.80 -10.19
C ALA A 80 -13.91 15.81 -10.53
N ASN A 81 -15.13 15.32 -10.65
CA ASN A 81 -16.30 16.17 -10.69
C ASN A 81 -16.50 16.86 -9.32
N LYS A 82 -17.21 17.99 -9.33
CA LYS A 82 -17.54 18.76 -8.12
C LYS A 82 -18.29 17.96 -7.06
N ASP A 83 -18.93 16.85 -7.45
CA ASP A 83 -19.64 15.94 -6.55
C ASP A 83 -18.74 15.05 -5.69
N VAL A 84 -17.45 14.91 -6.03
CA VAL A 84 -16.53 14.04 -5.30
C VAL A 84 -16.05 14.74 -4.03
N ASN A 85 -16.43 14.19 -2.87
CA ASN A 85 -16.13 14.76 -1.56
C ASN A 85 -15.27 13.84 -0.68
N VAL A 86 -14.55 12.89 -1.29
CA VAL A 86 -13.68 11.92 -0.58
C VAL A 86 -12.63 12.59 0.31
N HIS A 87 -12.14 13.77 -0.06
CA HIS A 87 -11.17 14.52 0.74
C HIS A 87 -11.72 14.95 2.11
N ASN A 88 -13.04 15.09 2.25
CA ASN A 88 -13.73 15.43 3.49
C ASN A 88 -14.33 14.21 4.21
N LEU A 89 -13.81 13.01 3.96
CA LEU A 89 -14.34 11.75 4.52
C LEU A 89 -14.52 11.81 6.04
N PHE A 90 -13.54 12.37 6.76
CA PHE A 90 -13.58 12.46 8.21
C PHE A 90 -14.67 13.39 8.72
N THR A 91 -14.88 14.53 8.05
CA THR A 91 -15.93 15.49 8.39
C THR A 91 -17.31 14.86 8.19
N ILE A 92 -17.53 14.24 7.04
CA ILE A 92 -18.78 13.53 6.71
C ILE A 92 -19.03 12.39 7.70
N GLY A 93 -17.99 11.62 8.04
CA GLY A 93 -18.08 10.55 9.03
C GLY A 93 -18.43 11.07 10.42
N ARG A 94 -17.86 12.20 10.83
CA ARG A 94 -18.17 12.84 12.12
C ARG A 94 -19.60 13.37 12.16
N GLU A 95 -20.06 14.03 11.10
CA GLU A 95 -21.47 14.48 10.97
C GLU A 95 -22.42 13.29 11.05
N MET A 96 -22.10 12.18 10.37
CA MET A 96 -22.89 10.95 10.44
C MET A 96 -22.95 10.42 11.88
N VAL A 97 -21.82 10.34 12.59
CA VAL A 97 -21.80 9.87 13.98
C VAL A 97 -22.59 10.83 14.90
N ALA A 98 -22.46 12.13 14.72
CA ALA A 98 -23.20 13.12 15.48
C ALA A 98 -24.73 12.97 15.30
N THR A 99 -25.21 12.60 14.11
CA THR A 99 -26.64 12.34 13.89
C THR A 99 -27.15 11.08 14.62
N MET A 100 -26.26 10.20 15.07
CA MET A 100 -26.60 9.00 15.83
C MET A 100 -26.71 9.28 17.34
N GLU A 101 -26.14 10.39 17.82
CA GLU A 101 -26.22 10.77 19.24
C GLU A 101 -27.69 11.04 19.64
N GLY A 102 -28.16 10.35 20.68
CA GLY A 102 -29.52 10.48 21.20
C GLY A 102 -30.62 9.72 20.44
N GLN A 103 -30.29 9.00 19.35
CA GLN A 103 -31.23 8.12 18.65
C GLN A 103 -31.15 6.67 19.16
N SER A 104 -32.26 5.93 19.09
CA SER A 104 -32.27 4.50 19.42
C SER A 104 -31.51 3.70 18.35
N LEU A 105 -30.75 2.69 18.78
CA LEU A 105 -29.92 1.85 17.89
C LEU A 105 -30.72 1.22 16.73
N PHE A 106 -32.00 0.93 16.95
CA PHE A 106 -32.87 0.31 15.95
C PHE A 106 -33.58 1.31 15.03
N SER A 107 -33.59 2.60 15.37
CA SER A 107 -34.21 3.64 14.52
C SER A 107 -33.27 4.23 13.47
N VAL A 108 -31.95 4.14 13.69
CA VAL A 108 -30.96 4.68 12.75
C VAL A 108 -30.89 3.79 11.51
N LYS A 109 -31.28 4.33 10.36
CA LYS A 109 -31.13 3.67 9.06
C LYS A 109 -30.04 4.34 8.25
N TYR A 110 -29.04 3.56 7.84
CA TYR A 110 -28.00 4.02 6.94
C TYR A 110 -28.57 4.36 5.55
N LYS A 111 -28.25 5.55 5.04
CA LYS A 111 -28.61 5.98 3.68
C LYS A 111 -27.37 6.06 2.81
N ARG A 112 -27.47 5.63 1.55
CA ARG A 112 -26.35 5.73 0.58
C ARG A 112 -25.90 7.18 0.34
N SER A 113 -26.77 8.16 0.54
CA SER A 113 -26.44 9.59 0.45
C SER A 113 -25.48 10.07 1.53
N MET A 114 -25.41 9.38 2.68
CA MET A 114 -24.47 9.68 3.77
C MET A 114 -23.06 9.17 3.48
N LYS A 115 -22.88 8.35 2.42
CA LYS A 115 -21.58 7.86 2.00
C LYS A 115 -20.81 8.98 1.30
N ALA A 116 -19.53 9.12 1.60
CA ALA A 116 -18.63 9.93 0.78
C ALA A 116 -18.60 9.39 -0.66
N LYS A 117 -18.71 10.30 -1.62
CA LYS A 117 -18.68 10.02 -3.05
C LYS A 117 -17.23 9.94 -3.52
N THR A 118 -16.88 8.80 -4.12
CA THR A 118 -15.54 8.53 -4.65
C THR A 118 -15.50 8.82 -6.15
N LEU A 119 -14.30 9.07 -6.69
CA LEU A 119 -14.08 9.23 -8.14
C LEU A 119 -14.70 8.10 -8.96
N ALA A 120 -14.50 6.85 -8.54
CA ALA A 120 -15.02 5.66 -9.20
C ALA A 120 -16.56 5.59 -9.25
N SER A 121 -17.26 6.26 -8.32
CA SER A 121 -18.73 6.35 -8.34
C SER A 121 -19.27 7.44 -9.26
N SER A 122 -18.43 8.42 -9.62
CA SER A 122 -18.83 9.63 -10.36
C SER A 122 -18.46 9.60 -11.84
N VAL A 123 -17.43 8.83 -12.22
CA VAL A 123 -17.02 8.67 -13.61
C VAL A 123 -16.94 7.18 -13.91
N ALA A 124 -17.55 6.73 -15.01
CA ALA A 124 -17.34 5.40 -15.59
C ALA A 124 -15.93 5.31 -16.20
N VAL A 125 -14.91 5.66 -15.42
CA VAL A 125 -13.50 5.52 -15.79
C VAL A 125 -13.08 4.15 -15.31
N ASP A 126 -12.60 3.36 -16.25
CA ASP A 126 -11.92 2.12 -15.95
C ASP A 126 -10.59 2.45 -15.25
N VAL A 127 -10.63 2.57 -13.91
CA VAL A 127 -9.48 2.91 -13.06
C VAL A 127 -8.38 1.82 -13.13
N LEU A 128 -8.67 0.69 -13.77
CA LEU A 128 -7.87 -0.53 -13.82
C LEU A 128 -6.94 -0.66 -15.04
N ARG A 129 -6.80 0.37 -15.89
CA ARG A 129 -5.98 0.24 -17.12
C ARG A 129 -4.53 -0.17 -16.86
N THR A 130 -3.96 0.24 -15.75
CA THR A 130 -2.65 -0.23 -15.27
C THR A 130 -2.84 -1.11 -14.04
N LYS A 131 -2.65 -2.41 -14.21
CA LYS A 131 -2.63 -3.38 -13.11
C LYS A 131 -1.30 -3.26 -12.36
N ILE A 132 -1.32 -2.53 -11.25
CA ILE A 132 -0.26 -2.56 -10.24
C ILE A 132 -0.62 -3.69 -9.26
N ASP A 133 0.37 -4.47 -8.84
CA ASP A 133 0.13 -5.55 -7.89
C ASP A 133 -0.39 -5.01 -6.54
N PRO A 134 -1.58 -5.44 -6.07
CA PRO A 134 -2.10 -4.96 -4.78
C PRO A 134 -1.19 -5.32 -3.60
N LEU A 135 -0.40 -6.40 -3.70
CA LEU A 135 0.56 -6.78 -2.67
C LEU A 135 1.72 -5.78 -2.60
N PHE A 136 2.14 -5.25 -3.75
CA PHE A 136 3.14 -4.19 -3.81
C PHE A 136 2.64 -2.93 -3.09
N CYS A 137 1.41 -2.49 -3.37
CA CYS A 137 0.81 -1.32 -2.70
C CYS A 137 0.76 -1.49 -1.18
N SER A 138 0.46 -2.70 -0.69
CA SER A 138 0.41 -2.98 0.76
C SER A 138 1.79 -2.87 1.42
N LYS A 139 2.87 -3.29 0.76
CA LYS A 139 4.25 -3.11 1.24
C LYS A 139 4.64 -1.64 1.32
N VAL A 140 4.28 -0.84 0.31
CA VAL A 140 4.56 0.60 0.30
C VAL A 140 3.81 1.29 1.45
N SER A 141 2.52 1.01 1.65
CA SER A 141 1.75 1.62 2.75
C SER A 141 2.26 1.21 4.14
N CYS A 142 2.66 -0.06 4.33
CA CYS A 142 3.20 -0.53 5.61
C CYS A 142 4.60 0.04 5.91
N GLY A 143 5.40 0.32 4.88
CA GLY A 143 6.68 1.02 5.04
C GLY A 143 6.52 2.47 5.50
N VAL A 144 5.46 3.15 5.06
CA VAL A 144 5.15 4.54 5.45
C VAL A 144 4.56 4.63 6.86
N SER A 145 3.82 3.61 7.33
CA SER A 145 3.28 3.58 8.70
C SER A 145 4.29 3.21 9.80
N ASN A 146 5.51 2.82 9.43
CA ASN A 146 6.61 2.52 10.36
C ASN A 146 7.68 3.63 10.38
N CYS A 147 7.34 4.83 9.92
CA CYS A 147 8.13 6.06 10.06
C CYS A 147 7.44 7.02 11.03
#